data_AF-A0AAV5VXL1-F1
#
_entry.id   AF-A0AAV5VXL1-F1
#
_cell.length_a   1.000
_cell.length_b   1.000
_cell.length_c   1.000
_cell.angle_alpha   90.00
_cell.angle_beta   90.00
_cell.angle_gamma   90.00
#
_symmetry.space_group_name_H-M   'P 1'
#
loop_
_entity.id
_entity.type
_entity.pdbx_description
1 polymer ?
#
loop_
_entity_poly.entity_id
_entity_poly.type
_entity_poly.pdbx_seq_one_letter_code
_entity_poly.pdbx_strand_id
1 'polypeptide(L)'
;IHDFIHLFNVVGGLCITVLTTEYSLLLLNTSIVEFLSIIFHLLLDGRIFTTATSTVCMAAGPCRLVSDTFCMILGALVNMNMIHSITIIAVSFWYRLRVLRGEGLVGKLRLQLICLLLFVPHLVYLVAASFAADDPRELEPIVDAAYHDGYASNYTLYGFVDLAKPLTGVVISYLAVFPICCNVYIIYVRSQVSAL
;
A
#
# COMPACT_ATOMS: atom_id res chain seq x y z
N ILE A 1 8.74 25.79 -23.46
CA ILE A 1 8.13 24.62 -24.15
C ILE A 1 9.22 23.73 -24.77
N HIS A 2 10.18 24.29 -25.52
CA HIS A 2 11.28 23.52 -26.12
C HIS A 2 12.19 22.80 -25.09
N ASP A 3 12.48 23.44 -23.94
CA ASP A 3 13.27 22.81 -22.87
C ASP A 3 12.51 21.69 -22.12
N PHE A 4 11.18 21.77 -22.07
CA PHE A 4 10.34 20.76 -21.43
C PHE A 4 10.28 19.47 -22.26
N ILE A 5 10.31 19.60 -23.59
CA ILE A 5 10.35 18.47 -24.53
C ILE A 5 11.73 17.80 -24.51
N HIS A 6 12.81 18.57 -24.38
CA HIS A 6 14.16 18.02 -24.20
C HIS A 6 14.31 17.29 -22.87
N LEU A 7 13.76 17.84 -21.78
CA LEU A 7 13.75 17.16 -20.48
C LEU A 7 12.93 15.86 -20.55
N PHE A 8 11.77 15.86 -21.22
CA PHE A 8 10.96 14.65 -21.39
C PHE A 8 11.63 13.60 -22.27
N ASN A 9 12.36 14.00 -23.33
CA ASN A 9 13.11 13.07 -24.18
C ASN A 9 14.38 12.54 -23.52
N VAL A 10 15.06 13.34 -22.69
CA VAL A 10 16.23 12.90 -21.92
C VAL A 10 15.80 12.02 -20.75
N VAL A 11 14.75 12.38 -20.01
CA VAL A 11 14.17 11.55 -18.94
C VAL A 11 13.52 10.29 -19.52
N GLY A 12 12.83 10.40 -20.67
CA GLY A 12 12.23 9.28 -21.38
C GLY A 12 13.28 8.34 -21.97
N GLY A 13 14.32 8.87 -22.61
CA GLY A 13 15.45 8.10 -23.14
C GLY A 13 16.30 7.46 -22.04
N LEU A 14 16.53 8.15 -20.91
CA LEU A 14 17.18 7.60 -19.73
C LEU A 14 16.30 6.55 -19.05
N CYS A 15 14.98 6.77 -18.94
CA CYS A 15 14.03 5.77 -18.46
C CYS A 15 14.04 4.51 -19.31
N ILE A 16 14.07 4.65 -20.65
CA ILE A 16 14.11 3.53 -21.61
C ILE A 16 15.44 2.79 -21.55
N THR A 17 16.56 3.51 -21.41
CA THR A 17 17.90 2.90 -21.33
C THR A 17 18.11 2.21 -19.97
N VAL A 18 17.61 2.79 -18.88
CA VAL A 18 17.55 2.17 -17.56
C VAL A 18 16.60 0.96 -17.56
N LEU A 19 15.48 1.01 -18.30
CA LEU A 19 14.51 -0.10 -18.51
C LEU A 19 15.11 -1.39 -19.10
N THR A 20 16.33 -1.33 -19.63
CA THR A 20 16.99 -2.51 -20.23
C THR A 20 17.40 -3.54 -19.19
N THR A 21 17.60 -3.15 -17.92
CA THR A 21 18.01 -4.04 -16.82
C THR A 21 16.78 -4.53 -16.04
N GLU A 22 16.68 -5.83 -15.76
CA GLU A 22 15.50 -6.43 -15.09
C GLU A 22 15.20 -5.77 -13.73
N TYR A 23 16.26 -5.33 -13.05
CA TYR A 23 16.18 -4.62 -11.78
C TYR A 23 15.48 -3.24 -11.87
N SER A 24 15.70 -2.52 -12.97
CA SER A 24 15.08 -1.21 -13.19
C SER A 24 13.56 -1.31 -13.35
N LEU A 25 13.06 -2.44 -13.83
CA LEU A 25 11.63 -2.70 -13.93
C LEU A 25 11.00 -2.79 -12.54
N LEU A 26 11.66 -3.47 -11.60
CA LEU A 26 11.21 -3.54 -10.20
C LEU A 26 11.20 -2.15 -9.55
N LEU A 27 12.25 -1.36 -9.76
CA LEU A 27 12.33 0.00 -9.24
C LEU A 27 11.25 0.90 -9.83
N LEU A 28 11.03 0.84 -11.15
CA LEU A 28 9.98 1.63 -11.79
C LEU A 28 8.59 1.25 -11.25
N ASN A 29 8.32 -0.05 -11.11
CA ASN A 29 7.05 -0.51 -10.56
C ASN A 29 6.84 0.00 -9.13
N THR A 30 7.87 -0.10 -8.29
CA THR A 30 7.84 0.44 -6.92
C THR A 30 7.56 1.94 -6.93
N SER A 31 8.26 2.72 -7.75
CA SER A 31 8.07 4.17 -7.85
C SER A 31 6.66 4.54 -8.31
N ILE A 32 6.07 3.79 -9.24
CA ILE A 32 4.69 4.02 -9.70
C ILE A 32 3.70 3.75 -8.55
N VAL A 33 3.86 2.63 -7.84
CA VAL A 33 2.98 2.27 -6.71
C VAL A 33 3.07 3.31 -5.59
N GLU A 34 4.28 3.75 -5.24
CA GLU A 34 4.51 4.80 -4.25
C GLU A 34 3.91 6.15 -4.69
N PHE A 35 4.09 6.52 -5.95
CA PHE A 35 3.50 7.74 -6.50
C PHE A 35 1.97 7.72 -6.45
N LEU A 36 1.35 6.59 -6.81
CA LEU A 36 -0.10 6.41 -6.67
C LEU A 36 -0.54 6.46 -5.22
N SER A 37 0.24 5.87 -4.29
CA SER A 37 -0.01 5.93 -2.85
C SER A 37 -0.04 7.38 -2.35
N ILE A 38 0.91 8.22 -2.78
CA ILE A 38 0.94 9.65 -2.44
C ILE A 38 -0.32 10.36 -2.95
N ILE A 39 -0.72 10.11 -4.20
CA ILE A 39 -1.96 10.70 -4.76
C ILE A 39 -3.17 10.27 -3.94
N PHE A 40 -3.29 8.99 -3.59
CA PHE A 40 -4.42 8.49 -2.82
C PHE A 40 -4.43 9.06 -1.40
N HIS A 41 -3.27 9.19 -0.75
CA HIS A 41 -3.16 9.87 0.55
C HIS A 41 -3.60 11.33 0.48
N LEU A 42 -3.21 12.08 -0.56
CA LEU A 42 -3.63 13.46 -0.76
C LEU A 42 -5.14 13.59 -1.00
N LEU A 43 -5.73 12.64 -1.73
CA LEU A 43 -7.19 12.60 -1.97
C LEU A 43 -7.98 12.23 -0.72
N LEU A 44 -7.41 11.40 0.15
CA LEU A 44 -8.06 10.88 1.33
C LEU A 44 -7.99 11.87 2.51
N ASP A 45 -6.83 12.50 2.71
CA ASP A 45 -6.48 13.26 3.93
C ASP A 45 -6.98 12.55 5.20
N GLY A 46 -6.54 11.29 5.33
CA GLY A 46 -7.04 10.36 6.32
C GLY A 46 -6.32 10.47 7.66
N ARG A 47 -7.08 10.36 8.75
CA ARG A 47 -6.58 10.21 10.12
C ARG A 47 -7.12 8.92 10.72
N ILE A 48 -6.27 8.20 11.45
CA ILE A 48 -6.66 6.94 12.11
C ILE A 48 -6.85 7.21 13.60
N PHE A 49 -7.97 6.75 14.14
CA PHE A 49 -8.30 6.78 15.55
C PHE A 49 -8.57 5.35 16.02
N THR A 50 -7.80 4.87 16.99
CA THR A 50 -7.88 3.49 17.47
C THR A 50 -8.22 3.48 18.95
N THR A 51 -9.23 2.70 19.32
CA THR A 51 -9.62 2.41 20.71
C THR A 51 -9.33 0.93 21.00
N ALA A 52 -9.50 0.48 22.25
CA ALA A 52 -9.26 -0.92 22.63
C ALA A 52 -10.06 -1.95 21.80
N THR A 53 -11.24 -1.57 21.30
CA THR A 53 -12.17 -2.48 20.60
C THR A 53 -12.50 -2.05 19.18
N SER A 54 -12.10 -0.85 18.75
CA SER A 54 -12.50 -0.27 17.46
C SER A 54 -11.34 0.46 16.78
N THR A 55 -11.38 0.52 15.45
CA THR A 55 -10.47 1.34 14.65
C THR A 55 -11.29 2.13 13.65
N VAL A 56 -11.24 3.45 13.75
CA VAL A 56 -12.00 4.37 12.92
C VAL A 56 -11.03 5.22 12.10
N CYS A 57 -11.26 5.29 10.80
CA CYS A 57 -10.56 6.18 9.90
C CYS A 57 -11.47 7.35 9.55
N MET A 58 -10.96 8.57 9.73
CA MET A 58 -11.64 9.82 9.38
C MET A 58 -10.98 10.39 8.13
N ALA A 59 -11.70 10.51 7.03
CA ALA A 59 -11.24 11.17 5.81
C ALA A 59 -11.77 12.60 5.73
N ALA A 60 -10.88 13.56 5.46
CA ALA A 60 -11.20 14.98 5.29
C ALA A 60 -10.95 15.49 3.85
N GLY A 61 -10.40 14.64 2.98
CA GLY A 61 -9.87 15.07 1.68
C GLY A 61 -10.92 15.21 0.57
N PRO A 62 -10.45 15.55 -0.65
CA PRO A 62 -11.30 15.69 -1.84
C PRO A 62 -12.16 14.46 -2.19
N CYS A 63 -11.83 13.27 -1.70
CA CYS A 63 -12.63 12.06 -1.92
C CYS A 63 -14.10 12.22 -1.48
N ARG A 64 -14.37 13.08 -0.47
CA ARG A 64 -15.71 13.36 0.05
C ARG A 64 -16.64 13.99 -0.97
N LEU A 65 -16.08 14.71 -1.94
CA LEU A 65 -16.86 15.34 -3.01
C LEU A 65 -17.44 14.32 -3.99
N VAL A 66 -16.92 13.09 -3.99
CA VAL A 66 -17.34 12.02 -4.88
C VAL A 66 -18.37 11.12 -4.19
N SER A 67 -17.98 10.43 -3.11
CA SER A 67 -18.85 9.62 -2.25
C SER A 67 -18.10 9.07 -1.04
N ASP A 68 -18.84 8.68 0.00
CA ASP A 68 -18.24 8.04 1.18
C ASP A 68 -17.62 6.67 0.85
N THR A 69 -18.29 5.89 -0.01
CA THR A 69 -17.77 4.60 -0.50
C THR A 69 -16.45 4.77 -1.26
N PHE A 70 -16.31 5.86 -2.04
CA PHE A 70 -15.06 6.16 -2.72
C PHE A 70 -13.91 6.46 -1.75
N CYS A 71 -14.16 7.22 -0.68
CA CYS A 71 -13.16 7.44 0.38
C CYS A 71 -12.76 6.12 1.06
N MET A 72 -13.71 5.24 1.36
CA MET A 72 -13.44 3.93 1.95
C MET A 72 -12.57 3.06 1.03
N ILE A 73 -12.90 2.98 -0.26
CA ILE A 73 -12.11 2.23 -1.24
C ILE A 73 -10.70 2.83 -1.36
N LEU A 74 -10.56 4.15 -1.40
CA LEU A 74 -9.26 4.81 -1.40
C LEU A 74 -8.43 4.47 -0.16
N GLY A 75 -9.03 4.47 1.03
CA GLY A 75 -8.37 4.04 2.25
C GLY A 75 -7.87 2.61 2.19
N ALA A 76 -8.67 1.69 1.62
CA ALA A 76 -8.25 0.31 1.43
C ALA A 76 -7.13 0.17 0.38
N LEU A 77 -7.17 0.96 -0.70
CA LEU A 77 -6.12 0.99 -1.73
C LEU A 77 -4.79 1.55 -1.21
N VAL A 78 -4.82 2.57 -0.34
CA VAL A 78 -3.62 3.08 0.33
C VAL A 78 -2.94 1.97 1.15
N ASN A 79 -3.71 1.27 1.97
CA ASN A 79 -3.22 0.17 2.77
C ASN A 79 -2.67 -0.97 1.89
N MET A 80 -3.40 -1.32 0.81
CA MET A 80 -2.95 -2.32 -0.17
C MET A 80 -1.63 -1.90 -0.84
N ASN A 81 -1.49 -0.65 -1.27
CA ASN A 81 -0.29 -0.13 -1.90
C ASN A 81 0.91 -0.15 -0.96
N MET A 82 0.71 0.16 0.32
CA MET A 82 1.76 0.06 1.35
C MET A 82 2.30 -1.38 1.46
N ILE A 83 1.40 -2.37 1.55
CA ILE A 83 1.80 -3.79 1.64
C ILE A 83 2.44 -4.26 0.31
N HIS A 84 1.90 -3.81 -0.82
CA HIS A 84 2.44 -4.18 -2.12
C HIS A 84 3.84 -3.61 -2.34
N SER A 85 4.07 -2.35 -1.96
CA SER A 85 5.38 -1.72 -2.06
C SER A 85 6.44 -2.47 -1.25
N ILE A 86 6.15 -2.78 0.02
CA ILE A 86 7.11 -3.56 0.84
C ILE A 86 7.37 -4.96 0.26
N THR A 87 6.37 -5.56 -0.38
CA THR A 87 6.53 -6.84 -1.09
C THR A 87 7.51 -6.69 -2.26
N ILE A 88 7.36 -5.66 -3.09
CA ILE A 88 8.26 -5.42 -4.23
C ILE A 88 9.69 -5.11 -3.74
N ILE A 89 9.83 -4.36 -2.65
CA ILE A 89 11.13 -4.09 -2.02
C ILE A 89 11.78 -5.40 -1.57
N ALA A 90 11.03 -6.29 -0.90
CA ALA A 90 11.52 -7.61 -0.50
C ALA A 90 11.99 -8.46 -1.71
N VAL A 91 11.21 -8.46 -2.80
CA VAL A 91 11.59 -9.12 -4.06
C VAL A 91 12.83 -8.50 -4.68
N SER A 92 12.99 -7.19 -4.60
CA SER A 92 14.17 -6.46 -5.10
C SER A 92 15.45 -6.86 -4.35
N PHE A 93 15.36 -6.99 -3.01
CA PHE A 93 16.47 -7.51 -2.20
C PHE A 93 16.79 -8.97 -2.51
N TRP A 94 15.77 -9.82 -2.65
CA TRP A 94 15.95 -11.21 -3.06
C TRP A 94 16.65 -11.32 -4.42
N TYR A 95 16.19 -10.56 -5.42
CA TYR A 95 16.76 -10.54 -6.75
C TYR A 95 18.23 -10.10 -6.72
N ARG A 96 18.56 -9.05 -5.94
CA ARG A 96 19.94 -8.59 -5.77
C ARG A 96 20.84 -9.67 -5.15
N LEU A 97 20.37 -10.34 -4.09
CA LEU A 97 21.12 -11.43 -3.45
C LEU A 97 21.40 -12.58 -4.43
N ARG A 98 20.39 -12.94 -5.24
CA ARG A 98 20.52 -13.97 -6.27
C ARG A 98 21.61 -13.64 -7.30
N VAL A 99 21.63 -12.39 -7.79
CA VAL A 99 22.65 -11.93 -8.75
C VAL A 99 24.04 -11.96 -8.12
N LEU A 100 24.19 -11.54 -6.85
CA LEU A 100 25.47 -11.57 -6.13
C LEU A 100 25.99 -13.00 -5.91
N ARG A 101 25.09 -13.98 -5.77
CA ARG A 101 25.46 -15.40 -5.65
C ARG A 101 25.78 -16.07 -6.98
N GLY A 102 25.66 -15.36 -8.11
CA GLY A 102 25.92 -15.93 -9.43
C GLY A 102 24.85 -16.93 -9.92
N GLU A 103 23.65 -16.95 -9.31
CA GLU A 103 22.56 -17.90 -9.62
C GLU A 103 21.83 -17.60 -10.95
N GLY A 104 22.43 -16.79 -11.83
CA GLY A 104 21.91 -16.41 -13.14
C GLY A 104 20.71 -15.45 -13.11
N LEU A 105 20.42 -14.85 -14.28
CA LEU A 105 19.27 -13.97 -14.48
C LEU A 105 17.97 -14.77 -14.57
N VAL A 106 16.91 -14.27 -13.93
CA VAL A 106 15.61 -14.96 -13.85
C VAL A 106 14.82 -14.77 -15.16
N GLY A 107 15.04 -13.66 -15.87
CA GLY A 107 14.27 -13.29 -17.05
C GLY A 107 13.13 -12.33 -16.69
N LYS A 108 13.00 -11.24 -17.46
CA LYS A 108 12.00 -10.16 -17.26
C LYS A 108 10.56 -10.67 -17.10
N LEU A 109 10.13 -11.59 -17.96
CA LEU A 109 8.75 -12.13 -17.94
C LEU A 109 8.48 -12.91 -16.65
N ARG A 110 9.44 -13.74 -16.21
CA ARG A 110 9.32 -14.52 -14.98
C ARG A 110 9.29 -13.60 -13.76
N LEU A 111 10.10 -12.54 -13.76
CA LEU A 111 10.11 -11.56 -12.68
C LEU A 111 8.78 -10.77 -12.59
N GLN A 112 8.23 -10.39 -13.73
CA GLN A 112 6.89 -9.77 -13.79
C GLN A 112 5.80 -10.71 -13.31
N LEU A 113 5.83 -11.99 -13.70
CA LEU A 113 4.88 -13.00 -13.22
C LEU A 113 4.97 -13.20 -11.70
N ILE A 114 6.17 -13.20 -11.13
CA ILE A 114 6.35 -13.28 -9.67
C ILE A 114 5.70 -12.06 -8.99
N CYS A 115 5.94 -10.84 -9.50
CA CYS A 115 5.33 -9.63 -8.95
C CYS A 115 3.80 -9.66 -9.03
N LEU A 116 3.25 -10.12 -10.17
CA LEU A 116 1.81 -10.25 -10.38
C LEU A 116 1.20 -11.31 -9.45
N LEU A 117 1.87 -12.45 -9.29
CA LEU A 117 1.41 -13.52 -8.40
C LEU A 117 1.41 -13.07 -6.93
N LEU A 118 2.42 -12.28 -6.53
CA LEU A 118 2.48 -11.67 -5.20
C LEU A 118 1.43 -10.57 -4.99
N PHE A 119 0.82 -10.04 -6.05
CA PHE A 119 -0.26 -9.06 -5.96
C PHE A 119 -1.63 -9.70 -5.67
N VAL A 120 -1.84 -10.97 -6.06
CA VAL A 120 -3.09 -11.71 -5.84
C VAL A 120 -3.57 -11.69 -4.37
N PRO A 121 -2.75 -11.99 -3.34
CA PRO A 121 -3.21 -11.94 -1.96
C PRO A 121 -3.64 -10.53 -1.51
N HIS A 122 -3.04 -9.48 -2.08
CA HIS A 122 -3.42 -8.09 -1.79
C HIS A 122 -4.81 -7.74 -2.35
N LEU A 123 -5.20 -8.33 -3.48
CA LEU A 123 -6.56 -8.21 -4.01
C LEU A 123 -7.59 -8.90 -3.11
N VAL A 124 -7.25 -10.07 -2.58
CA VAL A 124 -8.12 -10.78 -1.62
C VAL A 124 -8.31 -9.92 -0.35
N TYR A 125 -7.23 -9.29 0.12
CA TYR A 125 -7.30 -8.33 1.23
C TYR A 125 -8.25 -7.16 0.91
N LEU A 126 -8.15 -6.55 -0.27
CA LEU A 126 -9.01 -5.41 -0.66
C LEU A 126 -10.50 -5.79 -0.61
N VAL A 127 -10.84 -6.97 -1.14
CA VAL A 127 -12.21 -7.50 -1.13
C VAL A 127 -12.65 -7.79 0.31
N ALA A 128 -11.82 -8.48 1.10
CA ALA A 128 -12.12 -8.79 2.49
C ALA A 128 -12.32 -7.53 3.35
N ALA A 129 -11.48 -6.51 3.17
CA ALA A 129 -11.59 -5.22 3.85
C ALA A 129 -12.90 -4.51 3.51
N SER A 130 -13.34 -4.60 2.25
CA SER A 130 -14.61 -3.99 1.81
C SER A 130 -15.83 -4.67 2.43
N PHE A 131 -15.78 -5.99 2.66
CA PHE A 131 -16.84 -6.73 3.36
C PHE A 131 -16.77 -6.62 4.88
N ALA A 132 -15.60 -6.34 5.44
CA ALA A 132 -15.39 -6.19 6.87
C ALA A 132 -15.74 -4.80 7.40
N ALA A 133 -15.78 -3.78 6.53
CA ALA A 133 -16.07 -2.41 6.90
C ALA A 133 -17.50 -2.27 7.45
N ASP A 134 -17.62 -1.65 8.62
CA ASP A 134 -18.91 -1.38 9.27
C ASP A 134 -19.54 -0.08 8.73
N ASP A 135 -20.86 0.09 8.95
CA ASP A 135 -21.60 1.28 8.52
C ASP A 135 -21.09 2.54 9.23
N PRO A 136 -20.87 3.67 8.52
CA PRO A 136 -20.44 4.93 9.12
C PRO A 136 -21.28 5.38 10.33
N ARG A 137 -22.57 5.09 10.36
CA ARG A 137 -23.50 5.47 11.45
C ARG A 137 -23.17 4.79 12.77
N GLU A 138 -22.56 3.60 12.73
CA GLU A 138 -22.13 2.92 13.94
C GLU A 138 -20.80 3.48 14.48
N LEU A 139 -20.03 4.16 13.62
CA LEU A 139 -18.73 4.75 13.95
C LEU A 139 -18.85 6.17 14.53
N GLU A 140 -19.88 6.93 14.11
CA GLU A 140 -20.20 8.28 14.61
C GLU A 140 -20.19 8.40 16.14
N PRO A 141 -20.95 7.58 16.91
CA PRO A 141 -21.01 7.73 18.37
C PRO A 141 -19.67 7.44 19.05
N ILE A 142 -18.80 6.62 18.44
CA ILE A 142 -17.46 6.31 18.98
C ILE A 142 -16.56 7.54 18.86
N VAL A 143 -16.63 8.23 17.72
CA VAL A 143 -15.82 9.43 17.46
C VAL A 143 -16.34 10.61 18.27
N ASP A 144 -17.66 10.82 18.30
CA ASP A 144 -18.26 11.93 19.03
C ASP A 144 -18.03 11.80 20.55
N ALA A 145 -18.09 10.57 21.09
CA ALA A 145 -17.75 10.31 22.50
C ALA A 145 -16.28 10.62 22.85
N ALA A 146 -15.36 10.52 21.88
CA ALA A 146 -13.93 10.78 22.08
C ALA A 146 -13.56 12.26 21.94
N TYR A 147 -14.33 13.04 21.17
CA TYR A 147 -14.03 14.44 20.86
C TYR A 147 -15.11 15.40 21.38
N HIS A 148 -16.23 15.52 20.68
CA HIS A 148 -17.43 16.27 21.06
C HIS A 148 -18.58 15.91 20.10
N ASP A 149 -19.81 16.12 20.54
CA ASP A 149 -21.01 15.86 19.74
C ASP A 149 -20.98 16.60 18.40
N GLY A 150 -21.21 15.87 17.31
CA GLY A 150 -21.21 16.41 15.95
C GLY A 150 -19.83 16.56 15.31
N TYR A 151 -18.74 16.20 15.99
CA TYR A 151 -17.40 16.23 15.41
C TYR A 151 -17.28 15.29 14.21
N ALA A 152 -17.85 14.10 14.31
CA ALA A 152 -17.79 13.04 13.31
C ALA A 152 -18.47 13.43 11.98
N SER A 153 -19.52 14.27 12.04
CA SER A 153 -20.25 14.75 10.86
C SER A 153 -19.39 15.57 9.88
N ASN A 154 -18.26 16.10 10.36
CA ASN A 154 -17.31 16.86 9.54
C ASN A 154 -16.40 15.96 8.71
N TYR A 155 -16.47 14.64 8.85
CA TYR A 155 -15.57 13.68 8.21
C TYR A 155 -16.34 12.52 7.58
N THR A 156 -15.74 11.87 6.59
CA THR A 156 -16.23 10.56 6.15
C THR A 156 -15.57 9.50 7.03
N LEU A 157 -16.40 8.71 7.72
CA LEU A 157 -15.94 7.65 8.61
C LEU A 157 -15.96 6.31 7.90
N TYR A 158 -14.93 5.50 8.10
CA TYR A 158 -14.91 4.10 7.71
C TYR A 158 -13.98 3.34 8.65
N GLY A 159 -14.22 2.05 8.84
CA GLY A 159 -13.40 1.25 9.76
C GLY A 159 -14.17 0.10 10.36
N PHE A 160 -13.82 -0.23 11.60
CA PHE A 160 -14.31 -1.41 12.31
C PHE A 160 -14.74 -1.04 13.73
N VAL A 161 -16.00 -1.33 14.07
CA VAL A 161 -16.57 -1.12 15.40
C VAL A 161 -16.05 -2.16 16.39
N ASP A 162 -15.88 -3.39 15.93
CA ASP A 162 -15.42 -4.52 16.74
C ASP A 162 -14.26 -5.27 16.06
N LEU A 163 -13.08 -5.14 16.67
CA LEU A 163 -11.85 -5.81 16.24
C LEU A 163 -11.88 -7.32 16.49
N ALA A 164 -12.76 -7.82 17.36
CA ALA A 164 -12.90 -9.24 17.67
C ALA A 164 -13.72 -10.01 16.61
N LYS A 165 -14.43 -9.31 15.72
CA LYS A 165 -15.09 -9.95 14.56
C LYS A 165 -14.04 -10.73 13.76
N PRO A 166 -14.31 -12.00 13.38
CA PRO A 166 -13.30 -12.86 12.79
C PRO A 166 -12.75 -12.30 11.46
N LEU A 167 -13.63 -11.74 10.62
CA LEU A 167 -13.21 -11.15 9.35
C LEU A 167 -12.32 -9.91 9.56
N THR A 168 -12.74 -9.01 10.46
CA THR A 168 -11.96 -7.83 10.87
C THR A 168 -10.59 -8.23 11.42
N GLY A 169 -10.57 -9.22 12.32
CA GLY A 169 -9.33 -9.75 12.89
C GLY A 169 -8.38 -10.30 11.82
N VAL A 170 -8.90 -10.99 10.79
CA VAL A 170 -8.10 -11.45 9.64
C VAL A 170 -7.55 -10.28 8.82
N VAL A 171 -8.36 -9.26 8.52
CA VAL A 171 -7.94 -8.08 7.75
C VAL A 171 -6.83 -7.31 8.48
N ILE A 172 -6.99 -7.08 9.79
CA ILE A 172 -6.04 -6.35 10.61
C ILE A 172 -4.78 -7.16 10.87
N SER A 173 -4.91 -8.45 11.15
CA SER A 173 -3.74 -9.32 11.31
C SER A 173 -2.95 -9.42 10.01
N TYR A 174 -3.61 -9.43 8.84
CA TYR A 174 -2.92 -9.36 7.56
C TYR A 174 -2.10 -8.07 7.41
N LEU A 175 -2.70 -6.92 7.73
CA LEU A 175 -2.02 -5.61 7.70
C LEU A 175 -0.81 -5.52 8.64
N ALA A 176 -0.86 -6.20 9.78
CA ALA A 176 0.23 -6.17 10.76
C ALA A 176 1.30 -7.23 10.45
N VAL A 177 0.90 -8.49 10.30
CA VAL A 177 1.81 -9.64 10.20
C VAL A 177 2.57 -9.63 8.87
N PHE A 178 1.91 -9.32 7.75
CA PHE A 178 2.54 -9.40 6.45
C PHE A 178 3.71 -8.42 6.30
N PRO A 179 3.56 -7.11 6.60
CA PRO A 179 4.69 -6.18 6.56
C PRO A 179 5.80 -6.53 7.57
N ILE A 180 5.47 -7.06 8.74
CA ILE A 180 6.48 -7.52 9.71
C ILE A 180 7.32 -8.63 9.11
N CYS A 181 6.69 -9.65 8.53
CA CYS A 181 7.38 -10.76 7.86
C CYS A 181 8.28 -10.26 6.71
N CYS A 182 7.78 -9.36 5.87
CA CYS A 182 8.57 -8.77 4.78
C CYS A 182 9.76 -7.95 5.31
N ASN A 183 9.56 -7.12 6.35
CA ASN A 183 10.64 -6.34 6.96
C ASN A 183 11.72 -7.25 7.57
N VAL A 184 11.33 -8.28 8.33
CA VAL A 184 12.27 -9.24 8.90
C VAL A 184 13.07 -9.93 7.80
N TYR A 185 12.41 -10.33 6.72
CA TYR A 185 13.07 -10.90 5.56
C TYR A 185 14.07 -9.93 4.90
N ILE A 186 13.68 -8.67 4.71
CA ILE A 186 14.55 -7.62 4.14
C ILE A 186 15.79 -7.44 5.02
N ILE A 187 15.62 -7.36 6.35
CA ILE A 187 16.73 -7.23 7.31
C ILE A 187 17.66 -8.44 7.22
N TYR A 188 17.09 -9.66 7.20
CA TYR A 188 17.86 -10.89 7.06
C TYR A 188 18.69 -10.90 5.77
N VAL A 189 18.07 -10.64 4.61
CA VAL A 189 18.77 -10.62 3.31
C VAL A 189 19.85 -9.54 3.29
N ARG A 190 19.58 -8.36 3.85
CA ARG A 190 20.55 -7.28 3.94
C ARG A 190 21.79 -7.69 4.75
N SER A 191 21.60 -8.40 5.87
CA SER A 191 22.73 -8.89 6.68
C SER A 191 23.63 -9.86 5.91
N GLN A 192 23.06 -10.70 5.05
CA GLN A 192 23.79 -11.63 4.20
C GLN A 192 24.63 -10.92 3.13
N VAL A 193 24.07 -9.87 2.51
CA VAL A 193 24.78 -9.07 1.50
C VAL A 193 26.00 -8.35 2.09
N SER A 194 25.94 -7.90 3.35
CA SER A 194 27.08 -7.25 4.01
C SER A 194 28.18 -8.23 4.43
N ALA A 195 27.91 -9.53 4.46
CA ALA A 195 28.88 -10.56 4.83
C ALA A 195 29.63 -11.18 3.62
N LEU A 196 29.15 -10.90 2.40
CA LEU A 196 29.74 -11.30 1.11
C LEU A 196 30.68 -10.23 0.59
#